data_AF-A0A1X6NUR3-F1
#
_entry.id   AF-A0A1X6NUR3-F1
#
_cell.length_a   1.000
_cell.length_b   1.000
_cell.length_c   1.000
_cell.angle_alpha   90.00
_cell.angle_beta   90.00
_cell.angle_gamma   90.00
#
_symmetry.space_group_name_H-M   'P 1'
#
loop_
_entity.id
_entity.type
_entity.pdbx_description
1 polymer ?
#
loop_
_entity_poly.entity_id
_entity_poly.type
_entity_poly.pdbx_seq_one_letter_code
_entity_poly.pdbx_strand_id
1 'polypeptide(L)' 'MGTRRHDVPSVGGASAGMTRIVVHIAGERLADRDVLSKSDPFAVLYIRAARQSRYTELGRTETLKDTVNPRVGLCP' A
#
# COMPACT_ATOMS: atom_id res chain seq x y z
N MET A 1 -8.88 5.57 28.87
CA MET A 1 -8.22 4.34 28.38
C MET A 1 -7.41 4.73 27.15
N GLY A 2 -6.19 5.26 27.38
CA GLY A 2 -5.39 5.94 26.34
C GLY A 2 -4.44 4.97 25.65
N THR A 3 -4.37 5.05 24.32
CA THR A 3 -3.45 4.25 23.50
C THR A 3 -2.02 4.80 23.65
N ARG A 4 -1.13 3.96 24.19
CA ARG A 4 0.30 4.27 24.28
C ARG A 4 0.86 4.43 22.87
N ARG A 5 1.35 5.64 22.58
CA ARG A 5 2.21 5.90 21.42
C ARG A 5 3.52 5.13 21.67
N HIS A 6 3.87 4.23 20.76
CA HIS A 6 5.20 3.63 20.78
C HIS A 6 6.20 4.70 20.33
N ASP A 7 7.00 5.19 21.27
CA ASP A 7 8.14 6.05 21.01
C ASP A 7 9.25 5.20 20.36
N VAL A 8 9.65 5.56 19.14
CA VAL A 8 10.76 4.90 18.43
C VAL A 8 12.04 5.57 18.90
N PRO A 9 13.01 4.83 19.47
CA PRO A 9 14.23 5.43 19.97
C PRO A 9 15.04 6.03 18.81
N SER A 10 15.31 7.33 18.91
CA SER A 10 16.17 8.06 17.98
C SER A 10 17.63 7.60 18.18
N VAL A 11 18.12 6.73 17.31
CA VAL A 11 19.55 6.41 17.23
C VAL A 11 20.24 7.58 16.54
N GLY A 12 21.06 8.29 17.32
CA GLY A 12 21.90 9.39 16.86
C GLY A 12 22.89 8.94 15.79
N GLY A 13 22.69 9.44 14.58
CA GLY A 13 23.59 9.37 13.43
C GLY A 13 23.11 10.41 12.43
N ALA A 14 24.03 11.19 11.85
CA ALA A 14 23.72 12.35 11.01
C ALA A 14 22.49 12.10 10.11
N SER A 15 21.50 13.01 10.18
CA SER A 15 20.29 12.95 9.36
C SER A 15 20.69 13.14 7.89
N ALA A 16 21.08 12.04 7.24
CA ALA A 16 21.04 11.94 5.80
C ALA A 16 19.60 12.27 5.40
N GLY A 17 19.43 13.32 4.61
CA GLY A 17 18.13 13.94 4.35
C GLY A 17 17.07 12.89 4.02
N MET A 18 16.03 12.82 4.84
CA MET A 18 14.91 11.92 4.60
C MET A 18 13.83 12.67 3.82
N THR A 19 13.47 12.15 2.65
CA THR A 19 12.34 12.66 1.87
C THR A 19 11.12 11.78 2.10
N ARG A 20 10.00 12.39 2.50
CA ARG A 20 8.72 11.69 2.59
C ARG A 20 8.10 11.58 1.21
N ILE A 21 7.76 10.36 0.80
CA ILE A 21 7.05 10.06 -0.44
C ILE A 21 5.66 9.55 -0.08
N VAL A 22 4.63 9.99 -0.83
CA VAL A 22 3.27 9.46 -0.75
C VAL A 22 2.94 8.83 -2.10
N VAL A 23 2.46 7.59 -2.08
CA VAL A 23 2.08 6.84 -3.28
C VAL A 23 0.58 6.70 -3.31
N HIS A 24 -0.05 7.16 -4.40
CA HIS A 24 -1.47 6.94 -4.68
C HIS A 24 -1.60 5.90 -5.80
N ILE A 25 -2.51 4.94 -5.63
CA ILE A 25 -2.72 3.83 -6.56
C ILE A 25 -4.19 3.81 -6.98
N ALA A 26 -4.43 3.68 -8.28
CA ALA A 26 -5.75 3.48 -8.88
C ALA A 26 -5.63 2.53 -10.08
N GLY A 27 -6.75 1.93 -10.47
CA GLY A 27 -6.85 1.11 -11.68
C GLY A 27 -8.03 1.54 -12.54
N GLU A 28 -7.94 1.28 -13.84
CA GLU A 28 -9.02 1.51 -14.80
C GLU A 28 -9.18 0.27 -15.67
N ARG A 29 -10.44 -0.15 -15.90
CA ARG A 29 -10.81 -1.28 -16.76
C ARG A 29 -10.01 -2.55 -16.47
N LEU A 30 -9.86 -2.89 -15.20
CA LEU A 30 -9.28 -4.16 -14.79
C LEU A 30 -10.08 -5.33 -15.36
N ALA A 31 -9.39 -6.43 -15.64
CA ALA A 31 -10.05 -7.63 -16.14
C ALA A 31 -11.07 -8.14 -15.11
N ASP A 32 -12.32 -8.23 -15.53
CA ASP A 32 -13.39 -8.83 -14.74
C ASP A 32 -13.27 -10.34 -14.81
N ARG A 33 -13.02 -10.98 -13.65
CA ARG A 33 -12.81 -12.43 -13.55
C ARG A 33 -13.95 -13.16 -12.87
N ASP A 34 -15.00 -12.43 -12.49
CA ASP A 34 -16.15 -13.00 -11.79
C ASP A 34 -17.27 -13.32 -12.79
N VAL A 35 -18.06 -14.35 -12.48
CA VAL A 35 -19.13 -14.83 -13.38
C VAL A 35 -20.43 -14.05 -13.18
N LEU A 36 -20.73 -13.64 -11.94
CA LEU A 36 -22.00 -13.02 -11.55
C LEU A 36 -21.82 -11.67 -10.82
N SER A 37 -20.60 -11.14 -10.75
CA SER A 37 -20.24 -9.87 -10.13
C SER A 37 -19.08 -9.24 -10.91
N LYS A 38 -18.60 -8.08 -10.47
CA LYS A 38 -17.27 -7.55 -10.77
C LYS A 38 -16.29 -8.04 -9.72
N SER A 39 -15.02 -8.07 -10.10
CA SER A 39 -13.91 -8.41 -9.19
C SER A 39 -13.78 -7.47 -8.00
N ASP A 40 -13.13 -7.99 -6.95
CA ASP A 40 -12.79 -7.28 -5.71
C ASP A 40 -11.29 -6.92 -5.63
N PRO A 41 -10.79 -5.91 -6.37
CA PRO A 41 -9.35 -5.61 -6.44
C PRO A 41 -8.76 -5.00 -5.16
N PHE A 42 -7.49 -5.32 -4.90
CA PHE A 42 -6.60 -4.65 -3.94
C PHE A 42 -5.19 -4.54 -4.53
N ALA A 43 -4.34 -3.67 -3.98
CA ALA A 43 -2.94 -3.54 -4.39
C ALA A 43 -1.98 -3.89 -3.25
N VAL A 44 -0.78 -4.37 -3.61
CA VAL A 44 0.32 -4.66 -2.68
C VAL A 44 1.57 -3.94 -3.14
N LEU A 45 2.21 -3.18 -2.26
CA LEU A 45 3.48 -2.52 -2.52
C LEU A 45 4.64 -3.38 -2.02
N TYR A 46 5.56 -3.72 -2.91
CA TYR A 46 6.80 -4.41 -2.57
C TYR A 46 8.00 -3.50 -2.83
N ILE A 47 9.06 -3.65 -2.03
CA ILE A 47 10.36 -3.04 -2.28
C ILE A 47 11.43 -4.12 -2.44
N ARG A 48 12.41 -3.85 -3.30
CA ARG A 48 13.62 -4.66 -3.44
C ARG A 48 14.84 -3.74 -3.38
N ALA A 49 15.70 -3.96 -2.40
CA ALA A 49 16.97 -3.25 -2.33
C ALA A 49 17.88 -3.65 -3.50
N ALA A 50 18.72 -2.74 -3.99
CA ALA A 50 19.53 -2.94 -5.19
C ALA A 50 20.40 -4.21 -5.19
N ARG A 51 20.81 -4.69 -4.00
CA ARG A 51 21.65 -5.88 -3.82
C ARG A 51 20.91 -7.08 -3.20
N GLN A 52 19.59 -7.02 -3.08
CA GLN A 52 18.79 -8.12 -2.56
C GLN A 52 17.99 -8.77 -3.68
N SER A 53 17.94 -10.11 -3.68
CA SER A 53 17.16 -10.86 -4.67
C SER A 53 15.68 -10.96 -4.30
N ARG A 54 15.31 -10.67 -3.04
CA ARG A 54 13.97 -10.87 -2.51
C ARG A 54 13.21 -9.55 -2.42
N TYR A 55 11.93 -9.60 -2.76
CA TYR A 55 10.99 -8.52 -2.53
C TYR A 55 10.40 -8.61 -1.12
N THR A 56 10.28 -7.47 -0.45
CA THR A 56 9.65 -7.34 0.86
C THR A 56 8.39 -6.51 0.73
N GLU A 57 7.28 -7.00 1.29
CA GLU A 57 6.01 -6.26 1.31
C GLU A 57 6.13 -5.04 2.23
N LEU A 58 5.78 -3.87 1.71
CA LEU A 58 5.70 -2.61 2.47
C LEU A 58 4.28 -2.34 2.98
N GLY A 59 3.26 -2.81 2.27
CA GLY A 59 1.87 -2.63 2.67
C GLY A 59 0.87 -3.02 1.59
N ARG A 60 -0.40 -3.07 2.00
CA ARG A 60 -1.55 -3.42 1.15
C ARG A 60 -2.64 -2.37 1.30
N THR A 61 -3.40 -2.17 0.24
CA THR A 61 -4.62 -1.35 0.26
C THR A 61 -5.77 -2.16 0.83
N GLU A 62 -6.87 -1.49 1.16
CA GLU A 62 -8.17 -2.13 1.30
C GLU A 62 -8.56 -2.88 0.02
N THR A 63 -9.43 -3.88 0.19
CA THR A 63 -10.10 -4.54 -0.92
C THR A 63 -11.33 -3.72 -1.29
N LEU A 64 -11.42 -3.30 -2.54
CA LEU A 64 -12.57 -2.57 -3.06
C LEU A 64 -13.54 -3.56 -3.70
N LYS A 65 -14.80 -3.51 -3.28
CA LYS A 65 -15.80 -4.51 -3.67
C LYS A 65 -16.40 -4.19 -5.04
N ASP A 66 -16.61 -5.21 -5.86
CA ASP A 66 -17.45 -5.18 -7.06
C ASP A 66 -17.08 -4.01 -8.02
N THR A 67 -15.79 -3.87 -8.34
CA THR A 67 -15.31 -2.78 -9.23
C THR A 67 -14.14 -3.17 -10.12
N VAL A 68 -14.19 -2.73 -11.38
CA VAL A 68 -13.07 -2.82 -12.33
C VAL A 68 -12.31 -1.49 -12.47
N ASN A 69 -12.68 -0.46 -11.69
CA ASN A 69 -12.05 0.86 -11.70
C ASN A 69 -11.69 1.32 -10.28
N PRO A 70 -10.81 0.58 -9.56
CA PRO A 70 -10.53 0.86 -8.15
C PRO A 70 -9.82 2.20 -7.94
N ARG A 71 -10.27 2.96 -6.94
CA ARG A 71 -9.60 4.17 -6.43
C ARG A 71 -9.40 4.06 -4.93
N VAL A 72 -8.18 3.75 -4.53
CA VAL A 72 -7.78 3.52 -3.14
C VAL A 72 -7.94 4.81 -2.34
N GLY A 73 -8.53 4.71 -1.15
CA GLY A 73 -8.80 5.86 -0.27
C GLY A 73 -10.02 6.70 -0.64
N LEU A 74 -10.82 6.25 -1.61
CA LEU A 74 -12.11 6.86 -1.98
C LEU A 74 -13.28 5.88 -1.85
N CYS A 75 -13.07 4.70 -1.27
CA CYS A 75 -14.21 3.86 -0.87
C CYS A 75 -15.01 4.62 0.19
N PRO A 76 -16.30 4.96 -0.04
CA PRO A 76 -17.18 5.33 1.05
C PRO A 76 -17.38 4.18 2.04
#